data_AF-A0A0C5UZR2-F1
#
_entry.id   AF-A0A0C5UZR2-F1
#
_cell.length_a   1.000
_cell.length_b   1.000
_cell.length_c   1.000
_cell.angle_alpha   90.00
_cell.angle_beta   90.00
_cell.angle_gamma   90.00
#
_symmetry.space_group_name_H-M   'P 1'
#
loop_
_entity.id
_entity.type
_entity.pdbx_description
1 polymer ?
#
loop_
_entity_poly.entity_id
_entity_poly.type
_entity_poly.pdbx_seq_one_letter_code
_entity_poly.pdbx_strand_id
1 'polypeptide(L)'
;MVKRFIAGAVCPKCGASDAVRAERDEQRRVMMRECVECGFTDELYDNPPEELSTRVSPAADDENEQVIRIVSLDNSSHTKH
;
A
#
# COMPACT_ATOMS: atom_id res chain seq x y z
N MET A 1 2.40 -15.40 24.24
CA MET A 1 2.29 -15.07 22.80
C MET A 1 2.76 -16.26 21.99
N VAL A 2 2.15 -16.55 20.84
CA VAL A 2 2.46 -17.75 20.02
C VAL A 2 3.09 -17.30 18.70
N LYS A 3 4.33 -17.74 18.46
CA LYS A 3 5.03 -17.55 17.17
C LYS A 3 4.53 -18.57 16.14
N ARG A 4 4.25 -18.12 14.93
CA ARG A 4 3.80 -18.96 13.80
C ARG A 4 4.67 -18.72 12.58
N PHE A 5 4.90 -19.75 11.78
CA PHE A 5 5.55 -19.60 10.48
C PHE A 5 4.63 -18.92 9.47
N ILE A 6 5.23 -18.17 8.54
CA ILE A 6 4.53 -17.54 7.41
C ILE A 6 4.84 -18.36 6.15
N ALA A 7 3.85 -19.11 5.67
CA ALA A 7 4.00 -19.91 4.47
C ALA A 7 4.19 -19.01 3.23
N GLY A 8 5.13 -19.38 2.36
CA GLY A 8 5.49 -18.66 1.14
C GLY A 8 6.29 -17.37 1.37
N ALA A 9 6.60 -17.00 2.62
CA ALA A 9 7.39 -15.82 2.89
C ALA A 9 8.87 -16.05 2.56
N VAL A 10 9.46 -15.09 1.86
CA VAL A 10 10.90 -15.07 1.57
C VAL A 10 11.58 -14.05 2.49
N CYS A 11 12.67 -14.45 3.13
CA CYS A 11 13.45 -13.54 3.96
C CYS A 11 14.07 -12.42 3.10
N PRO A 12 13.83 -11.13 3.41
CA PRO A 12 14.38 -10.03 2.63
C PRO A 12 15.90 -9.88 2.79
N LYS A 13 16.48 -10.43 3.87
CA LYS A 13 17.92 -10.33 4.14
C LYS A 13 18.74 -11.42 3.46
N CYS A 14 18.29 -12.68 3.49
CA CYS A 14 19.07 -13.82 2.97
C CYS A 14 18.40 -14.60 1.83
N GLY A 15 17.15 -14.30 1.48
CA GLY A 15 16.42 -14.97 0.40
C GLY A 15 15.87 -16.36 0.74
N ALA A 16 15.99 -16.85 1.97
CA ALA A 16 15.44 -18.14 2.36
C ALA A 16 13.90 -18.14 2.35
N SER A 17 13.29 -19.15 1.73
CA SER A 17 11.83 -19.38 1.69
C SER A 17 11.34 -20.12 2.94
N ASP A 18 10.13 -19.79 3.40
CA ASP A 18 9.47 -20.44 4.56
C ASP A 18 10.27 -20.37 5.87
N ALA A 19 11.24 -19.45 5.93
CA ALA A 19 12.13 -19.28 7.07
C ALA A 19 11.69 -18.15 8.01
N VAL A 20 10.55 -17.50 7.76
CA VAL A 20 10.05 -16.36 8.52
C VAL A 20 8.97 -16.80 9.52
N ARG A 21 9.13 -16.41 10.78
CA ARG A 21 8.13 -16.57 11.85
C ARG A 21 7.62 -15.20 12.26
N ALA A 22 6.36 -15.12 12.65
CA ALA A 22 5.76 -13.91 13.20
C ALA A 22 5.05 -14.16 14.51
N GLU A 23 5.06 -13.13 15.36
CA GLU A 23 4.17 -13.00 16.51
C GLU A 23 3.52 -11.61 16.52
N ARG A 24 2.33 -11.54 17.10
CA ARG A 24 1.56 -10.31 17.22
C ARG A 24 1.56 -9.88 18.69
N ASP A 25 2.02 -8.67 18.95
CA ASP A 25 1.88 -7.99 20.22
C ASP A 25 0.60 -7.15 20.18
N GLU A 26 -0.44 -7.63 20.86
CA GLU A 26 -1.75 -6.97 20.90
C GLU A 26 -1.72 -5.66 21.68
N GLN A 27 -0.83 -5.52 22.67
CA GLN A 27 -0.72 -4.30 23.47
C GLN A 27 -0.05 -3.18 22.69
N ARG A 28 1.01 -3.52 21.95
CA ARG A 28 1.76 -2.56 21.11
C ARG A 28 1.12 -2.36 19.73
N ARG A 29 0.19 -3.22 19.31
CA ARG A 29 -0.37 -3.29 17.94
C ARG A 29 0.73 -3.40 16.87
N VAL A 30 1.69 -4.28 17.15
CA VAL A 30 2.87 -4.54 16.29
C VAL A 30 2.95 -6.03 15.99
N MET A 31 3.26 -6.38 14.75
CA MET A 31 3.70 -7.70 14.33
C MET A 31 5.22 -7.74 14.29
N MET A 32 5.84 -8.57 15.12
CA MET A 32 7.27 -8.86 15.06
C MET A 32 7.49 -10.05 14.12
N ARG A 33 8.40 -9.93 13.16
CA ARG A 33 8.81 -10.99 12.24
C ARG A 33 10.28 -11.32 12.45
N GLU A 34 10.64 -12.60 12.42
CA GLU A 34 12.03 -13.06 12.51
C GLU A 34 12.36 -14.14 11.48
N CYS A 35 13.59 -14.18 10.99
CA CYS A 35 14.11 -15.25 10.14
C CYS A 35 14.98 -16.22 10.93
N VAL A 36 14.65 -17.52 10.86
CA VAL A 36 15.37 -18.57 11.60
C VAL A 36 16.73 -18.91 11.01
N GLU A 37 16.98 -18.58 9.74
CA GLU A 37 18.23 -18.91 9.03
C GLU A 37 19.33 -17.86 9.28
N CYS A 38 18.99 -16.57 9.19
CA CYS A 38 19.98 -15.48 9.24
C CYS A 38 19.79 -14.50 10.42
N GLY A 39 18.80 -14.75 11.28
CA GLY A 39 18.49 -13.93 12.45
C GLY A 39 17.94 -12.54 12.14
N PHE A 40 17.43 -12.29 10.92
CA PHE A 40 16.76 -11.03 10.58
C PHE A 40 15.52 -10.82 11.45
N THR A 41 15.29 -9.60 11.93
CA THR A 41 14.09 -9.21 12.69
C THR A 41 13.50 -7.91 12.16
N ASP A 42 12.18 -7.81 12.15
CA ASP A 42 11.44 -6.65 11.63
C ASP A 42 10.14 -6.41 12.42
N GLU A 43 9.76 -5.14 12.59
CA GLU A 43 8.54 -4.71 13.29
C GLU A 43 7.58 -4.06 12.29
N LEU A 44 6.37 -4.62 12.17
CA LEU A 44 5.30 -4.09 11.33
C LEU A 44 4.18 -3.53 12.20
N TYR A 45 3.86 -2.25 12.05
CA TYR A 45 2.73 -1.63 12.74
C TYR A 45 1.42 -1.96 12.02
N ASP A 46 0.38 -2.28 12.77
CA ASP A 46 -0.94 -2.59 12.17
C ASP A 46 -1.63 -1.37 11.57
N ASN A 47 -1.36 -0.18 12.12
CA ASN A 47 -1.95 1.04 11.62
C ASN A 47 -0.97 1.69 10.65
N PRO A 48 -1.33 1.85 9.37
CA PRO A 48 -0.51 2.66 8.47
C PRO A 48 -0.41 4.09 9.04
N PRO A 49 0.73 4.77 8.85
CA PRO A 49 0.83 6.20 9.15
C PRO A 49 -0.29 6.96 8.44
N GLU A 50 -0.83 8.00 9.08
CA GLU A 50 -1.77 8.89 8.41
C GLU A 50 -1.13 9.45 7.13
N GLU A 51 -1.90 9.48 6.04
CA GLU A 51 -1.41 9.99 4.77
C GLU A 51 -1.00 11.46 4.95
N LEU A 52 0.24 11.76 4.59
CA LEU A 52 0.75 13.12 4.68
C LEU A 52 0.01 14.00 3.67
N SER A 53 -0.44 15.17 4.10
CA SER A 53 -0.95 16.18 3.17
C SER A 53 0.19 16.62 2.24
N THR A 54 0.08 16.27 0.96
CA THR A 54 1.01 16.70 -0.08
C THR A 54 0.36 17.72 -0.98
N ARG A 55 1.16 18.51 -1.72
CA ARG A 55 0.66 19.51 -2.67
C ARG A 55 -0.28 18.92 -3.74
N VAL A 56 -0.20 17.62 -3.99
CA VAL A 56 -1.00 16.88 -4.98
C VAL A 56 -2.14 16.07 -4.35
N SER A 57 -2.25 16.05 -3.02
CA SER A 57 -3.40 15.46 -2.36
C SER A 57 -4.63 16.32 -2.68
N PRO A 58 -5.69 15.76 -3.30
CA PRO A 58 -6.92 16.51 -3.52
C PRO A 58 -7.43 16.98 -2.15
N ALA A 59 -7.76 18.25 -2.03
CA ALA A 59 -8.48 18.74 -0.86
C ALA A 59 -9.81 17.99 -0.81
N ALA A 60 -10.18 17.49 0.38
CA ALA A 60 -11.45 16.80 0.57
C ALA A 60 -12.59 17.69 0.04
N ASP A 61 -13.22 17.22 -1.03
CA ASP A 61 -14.41 17.69 -1.72
C ASP A 61 -14.83 19.13 -1.38
N ASP A 62 -14.31 20.10 -2.14
CA ASP A 62 -14.94 21.42 -2.22
C ASP A 62 -16.23 21.23 -3.04
N GLU A 63 -17.41 21.35 -2.40
CA GLU A 63 -18.73 21.15 -3.04
C GLU A 63 -19.02 22.13 -4.21
N ASN A 64 -18.04 22.95 -4.60
CA ASN A 64 -18.11 23.92 -5.70
C ASN A 64 -17.31 23.54 -6.97
N GLU A 65 -16.80 22.33 -7.10
CA GLU A 65 -16.08 21.95 -8.32
C GLU A 65 -17.00 21.71 -9.53
N GLN A 66 -17.05 22.69 -10.44
CA GLN A 66 -17.69 22.53 -11.74
C GLN A 66 -16.73 21.85 -12.73
N VAL A 67 -17.01 20.58 -13.03
CA VAL A 67 -16.32 19.83 -14.10
C VAL A 67 -16.58 20.45 -15.47
N ILE A 68 -15.56 21.10 -16.04
CA ILE A 68 -15.58 21.62 -17.41
C ILE A 68 -15.41 20.44 -18.38
N ARG A 69 -16.44 20.14 -19.17
CA ARG A 69 -16.34 19.19 -20.28
C ARG A 69 -15.56 19.82 -21.44
N ILE A 70 -14.40 19.25 -21.74
CA ILE A 70 -13.67 19.56 -22.98
C ILE A 70 -14.46 18.94 -24.14
N VAL A 71 -15.21 19.77 -24.87
CA VAL A 71 -15.84 19.35 -26.12
C VAL A 71 -14.74 19.15 -27.15
N SER A 72 -14.50 17.90 -27.54
CA SER A 72 -13.65 17.62 -28.70
C SER A 72 -14.38 18.10 -29.95
N LEU A 73 -13.83 19.09 -30.64
CA LEU A 73 -14.32 19.54 -31.94
C LEU A 73 -13.88 18.52 -32.99
N ASP A 74 -14.68 17.50 -33.27
CA ASP A 74 -14.52 16.73 -34.50
C ASP A 74 -15.07 17.54 -35.68
N ASN A 75 -14.18 18.34 -36.25
CA ASN A 75 -14.38 18.92 -37.58
C ASN A 75 -14.36 17.79 -38.62
N SER A 76 -15.52 17.25 -38.99
CA SER A 76 -15.67 16.38 -40.15
C SER A 76 -16.63 17.00 -41.16
N SER A 77 -16.05 17.86 -41.99
CA SER A 77 -16.59 18.23 -43.29
C SER A 77 -16.77 16.98 -44.15
N HIS A 78 -18.00 16.60 -44.55
CA HIS A 78 -18.20 15.80 -45.78
C HIS A 78 -19.64 15.87 -46.35
N THR A 79 -19.76 16.66 -47.43
CA THR A 79 -20.47 16.45 -48.71
C THR A 79 -21.95 16.02 -48.79
N LYS A 80 -22.73 16.91 -49.43
CA LYS A 80 -23.90 16.79 -50.34
C LYS A 80 -24.59 15.41 -50.47
N HIS A 81 -25.92 15.41 -50.48
CA HIS A 81 -26.79 14.95 -51.59
C HIS A 81 -28.07 15.80 -51.60
#